data_AF-A0AAV6G8E6-F1
#
_entry.id   AF-A0AAV6G8E6-F1
#
_cell.length_a   1.000
_cell.length_b   1.000
_cell.length_c   1.000
_cell.angle_alpha   90.00
_cell.angle_beta   90.00
_cell.angle_gamma   90.00
#
_symmetry.space_group_name_H-M   'P 1'
#
loop_
_entity.id
_entity.type
_entity.pdbx_description
1 polymer ?
#
loop_
_entity_poly.entity_id
_entity_poly.type
_entity_poly.pdbx_seq_one_letter_code
_entity_poly.pdbx_strand_id
1 'polypeptide(L)'
;MIAVSRFAVRCHSNVCRYVARTLATQTDGEVRIASVLKDKFPQATSLRVVDISGGCGAMYEIHIESDEFKGKRTVQQHQLVNQALKDEIQAMHGLRIFTGVPGK
;
A
#
# COMPACT_ATOMS: atom_id res chain seq x y z
N MET A 1 -27.89 35.21 2.33
CA MET A 1 -27.60 35.02 3.77
C MET A 1 -27.55 33.53 4.04
N ILE A 2 -26.37 32.92 4.04
CA ILE A 2 -26.19 31.51 4.44
C ILE A 2 -25.15 31.53 5.54
N ALA A 3 -25.64 31.42 6.77
CA ALA A 3 -24.83 31.34 7.98
C ALA A 3 -24.20 29.95 8.05
N VAL A 4 -22.90 29.85 7.76
CA VAL A 4 -22.11 28.66 8.10
C VAL A 4 -21.89 28.66 9.60
N SER A 5 -22.77 27.96 10.29
CA SER A 5 -22.73 27.76 11.73
C SER A 5 -21.46 27.01 12.11
N ARG A 6 -20.63 27.65 12.94
CA ARG A 6 -19.42 27.08 13.53
C ARG A 6 -19.82 25.93 14.44
N PHE A 7 -19.62 24.70 13.99
CA PHE A 7 -19.81 23.51 14.81
C PHE A 7 -18.64 23.38 15.79
N ALA A 8 -18.84 23.92 16.99
CA ALA A 8 -17.95 23.74 18.13
C ALA A 8 -18.14 22.32 18.70
N VAL A 9 -17.17 21.44 18.50
CA VAL A 9 -17.13 20.17 19.25
C VAL A 9 -16.39 20.42 20.57
N ARG A 10 -17.17 20.63 21.62
CA ARG A 10 -16.73 20.55 23.01
C ARG A 10 -16.43 19.08 23.34
N CYS A 11 -15.16 18.76 23.56
CA CYS A 11 -14.73 17.47 24.08
C CYS A 11 -14.77 17.49 25.61
N HIS A 12 -15.50 16.57 26.23
CA HIS A 12 -15.39 16.22 27.65
C HIS A 12 -15.53 14.69 27.83
N SER A 13 -14.45 14.10 28.33
CA SER A 13 -14.39 12.93 29.23
C SER A 13 -14.70 11.51 28.70
N ASN A 14 -13.60 10.76 28.49
CA ASN A 14 -13.30 9.39 28.94
C ASN A 14 -14.35 8.26 28.82
N VAL A 15 -14.53 7.70 27.61
CA VAL A 15 -14.76 6.25 27.40
C VAL A 15 -14.12 5.80 26.08
N CYS A 16 -13.15 4.90 26.18
CA CYS A 16 -12.58 4.15 25.05
C CYS A 16 -13.59 3.11 24.55
N ARG A 17 -14.08 3.24 23.31
CA ARG A 17 -14.53 2.13 22.45
C ARG A 17 -14.19 2.45 20.98
N TYR A 18 -12.98 2.04 20.62
CA TYR A 18 -12.57 1.51 19.32
C TYR A 18 -13.29 2.03 18.06
N VAL A 19 -12.57 2.95 17.41
CA VAL A 19 -12.35 3.03 15.95
C VAL A 19 -13.60 2.82 15.09
N ALA A 20 -14.19 3.95 14.72
CA ALA A 20 -15.15 4.02 13.62
C ALA A 20 -14.56 3.36 12.37
N ARG A 21 -15.21 2.27 11.97
CA ARG A 21 -15.17 1.57 10.68
C ARG A 21 -14.29 2.25 9.63
N THR A 22 -13.10 1.70 9.45
CA THR A 22 -12.21 1.97 8.32
C THR A 22 -12.91 1.49 7.04
N LEU A 23 -13.67 2.38 6.40
CA LEU A 23 -13.87 2.28 4.95
C LEU A 23 -12.50 2.57 4.35
N ALA A 24 -11.73 1.50 4.10
CA ALA A 24 -10.49 1.61 3.34
C ALA A 24 -10.86 2.01 1.90
N THR A 25 -10.96 3.31 1.66
CA THR A 25 -10.99 3.86 0.31
C THR A 25 -9.63 3.53 -0.30
N GLN A 26 -9.64 2.70 -1.35
CA GLN A 26 -8.42 2.44 -2.11
C GLN A 26 -7.81 3.79 -2.50
N THR A 27 -6.53 3.96 -2.24
CA THR A 27 -5.85 5.23 -2.54
C THR A 27 -5.38 5.22 -3.99
N ASP A 28 -5.28 6.40 -4.61
CA ASP A 28 -4.75 6.52 -5.99
C ASP A 28 -3.32 5.97 -6.12
N GLY A 29 -2.56 5.90 -5.02
CA GLY A 29 -1.24 5.28 -4.99
C GLY A 29 -1.29 3.76 -5.16
N GLU A 30 -2.22 3.07 -4.49
CA GLU A 30 -2.36 1.62 -4.63
C GLU A 30 -2.65 1.20 -6.07
N VAL A 31 -3.54 1.94 -6.76
CA VAL A 31 -3.90 1.66 -8.15
C VAL A 31 -2.71 1.85 -9.10
N ARG A 32 -1.93 2.92 -8.89
CA ARG A 32 -0.72 3.19 -9.68
C ARG A 32 0.33 2.11 -9.49
N ILE A 33 0.68 1.80 -8.24
CA ILE A 33 1.66 0.77 -7.89
C ILE A 33 1.23 -0.59 -8.46
N ALA A 34 -0.05 -0.94 -8.30
CA ALA A 34 -0.58 -2.20 -8.83
C ALA A 34 -0.47 -2.29 -10.36
N SER A 35 -0.68 -1.18 -11.08
CA SER A 35 -0.57 -1.14 -12.54
C SER A 35 0.88 -1.34 -12.99
N VAL A 36 1.82 -0.59 -12.40
CA VAL A 36 3.26 -0.71 -12.69
C VAL A 36 3.76 -2.13 -12.42
N LEU A 37 3.36 -2.73 -11.30
CA LEU A 37 3.79 -4.09 -10.96
C LEU A 37 3.20 -5.15 -11.90
N LYS A 38 1.97 -4.98 -12.38
CA LYS A 38 1.38 -5.87 -13.39
C LYS A 38 2.14 -5.83 -14.71
N ASP A 39 2.58 -4.64 -15.13
CA ASP A 39 3.34 -4.48 -16.36
C ASP A 39 4.76 -5.07 -16.26
N LYS A 40 5.38 -4.96 -15.08
CA LYS A 40 6.74 -5.45 -14.83
C LYS A 40 6.81 -6.95 -14.55
N PHE A 41 5.79 -7.50 -13.90
CA PHE A 41 5.72 -8.90 -13.51
C PHE A 41 4.49 -9.58 -14.13
N PRO A 42 4.48 -9.85 -15.45
CA PRO A 42 3.34 -10.50 -16.11
C PRO A 42 3.13 -11.95 -15.67
N GLN A 43 4.17 -12.58 -15.10
CA GLN A 43 4.12 -13.94 -14.55
C GLN A 43 3.75 -13.97 -13.06
N ALA A 44 3.35 -12.84 -12.48
CA ALA A 44 2.88 -12.80 -11.11
C ALA A 44 1.55 -13.58 -10.97
N THR A 45 1.55 -14.58 -10.09
CA THR A 45 0.36 -15.36 -9.74
C THR A 45 -0.52 -14.61 -8.74
N SER A 46 0.11 -13.91 -7.79
CA SER A 46 -0.57 -13.12 -6.76
C SER A 46 0.09 -11.76 -6.63
N LEU A 47 -0.72 -10.70 -6.68
CA LEU A 47 -0.27 -9.33 -6.53
C LEU A 47 -1.28 -8.59 -5.66
N ARG A 48 -0.82 -8.12 -4.51
CA ARG A 48 -1.64 -7.35 -3.57
C ARG A 48 -0.86 -6.14 -3.07
N VAL A 49 -1.48 -4.97 -3.14
CA VAL A 49 -0.97 -3.72 -2.59
C VAL A 49 -1.98 -3.24 -1.55
N VAL A 50 -1.50 -2.85 -0.38
CA VAL A 50 -2.32 -2.38 0.75
C VAL A 50 -1.69 -1.13 1.34
N ASP A 51 -2.47 -0.06 1.47
CA ASP A 51 -2.10 1.14 2.23
C ASP A 51 -2.19 0.86 3.73
N ILE A 52 -1.08 1.06 4.41
CA ILE A 52 -0.96 0.92 5.87
C ILE A 52 -0.83 2.28 6.57
N SER A 53 -0.95 3.39 5.81
CA SER A 53 -0.93 4.75 6.34
C SER A 53 -2.31 5.29 6.73
N GLY A 54 -3.37 4.49 6.57
CA GLY A 54 -4.73 4.85 6.98
C GLY A 54 -5.42 5.84 6.03
N GLY A 55 -5.09 5.83 4.74
CA GLY A 55 -5.70 6.68 3.71
C GLY A 55 -4.90 7.93 3.35
N CYS A 56 -3.70 8.11 3.92
CA CYS A 56 -2.80 9.20 3.57
C CYS A 56 -1.97 8.88 2.30
N GLY A 57 -1.82 7.59 1.97
CA GLY A 57 -0.99 7.13 0.87
C GLY A 57 0.52 7.35 1.08
N ALA A 58 0.96 7.40 2.34
CA ALA A 58 2.36 7.64 2.68
C ALA A 58 3.19 6.34 2.78
N MET A 59 2.54 5.20 3.05
CA MET A 59 3.22 3.93 3.30
C MET A 59 2.40 2.74 2.80
N TYR A 60 3.02 1.90 1.98
CA TYR A 60 2.37 0.77 1.34
C TYR A 60 3.03 -0.56 1.69
N GLU A 61 2.23 -1.60 1.71
CA GLU A 61 2.65 -2.97 1.83
C GLU A 61 2.32 -3.72 0.54
N ILE A 62 3.32 -4.38 -0.03
CA ILE A 62 3.25 -5.02 -1.33
C ILE A 62 3.58 -6.49 -1.15
N HIS A 63 2.66 -7.36 -1.57
CA HIS A 63 2.81 -8.81 -1.61
C HIS A 63 2.81 -9.25 -3.06
N ILE A 64 3.89 -9.89 -3.49
CA ILE A 64 4.04 -10.39 -4.86
C ILE A 64 4.49 -11.85 -4.81
N GLU A 65 3.74 -12.71 -5.48
CA GLU A 65 4.14 -14.08 -5.76
C GLU A 65 4.30 -14.25 -7.27
N SER A 66 5.50 -14.62 -7.70
CA SER A 66 5.84 -14.81 -9.11
C SER A 66 6.85 -15.93 -9.27
N ASP A 67 6.73 -16.69 -10.36
CA ASP A 67 7.72 -17.71 -10.74
C ASP A 67 9.07 -17.11 -11.11
N GLU A 68 9.13 -15.82 -11.47
CA GLU A 68 10.38 -15.12 -11.79
C GLU A 68 11.33 -15.00 -10.58
N PHE A 69 10.80 -15.13 -9.38
CA PHE A 69 11.59 -15.12 -8.15
C PHE A 69 12.25 -16.47 -7.84
N LYS A 70 11.95 -17.52 -8.62
CA LYS A 70 12.55 -18.84 -8.47
C LYS A 70 14.04 -18.80 -8.73
N GLY A 71 14.83 -19.31 -7.78
CA GLY A 71 16.30 -19.31 -7.85
C GLY A 71 16.96 -17.96 -7.52
N LYS A 72 16.20 -16.92 -7.17
CA LYS A 72 16.73 -15.64 -6.67
C LYS A 72 16.77 -15.62 -5.15
N ARG A 73 17.76 -14.94 -4.57
CA ARG A 73 17.79 -14.66 -3.12
C ARG A 73 16.79 -13.54 -2.78
N THR A 74 16.28 -13.51 -1.55
CA THR A 74 15.31 -12.51 -1.08
C THR A 74 15.76 -11.07 -1.36
N VAL A 75 17.04 -10.75 -1.13
CA VAL A 75 17.59 -9.42 -1.42
C VAL A 75 17.49 -9.07 -2.90
N GLN A 76 17.73 -10.02 -3.80
CA GLN A 76 17.62 -9.81 -5.25
C GLN A 76 16.16 -9.63 -5.67
N GLN A 77 15.24 -10.38 -5.08
CA GLN A 77 13.80 -10.22 -5.34
C GLN A 77 13.35 -8.81 -4.95
N HIS A 78 13.70 -8.34 -3.75
CA HIS A 78 13.39 -6.99 -3.31
C HIS A 78 14.06 -5.91 -4.20
N GLN A 79 15.29 -6.15 -4.67
CA GLN A 79 15.96 -5.25 -5.62
C GLN A 79 15.18 -5.13 -6.94
N LEU A 80 14.67 -6.24 -7.49
CA LEU A 80 13.87 -6.23 -8.71
C LEU A 80 12.58 -5.41 -8.53
N VAL A 81 11.88 -5.60 -7.41
CA VAL A 81 10.66 -4.85 -7.09
C VAL A 81 10.97 -3.37 -6.87
N ASN A 82 12.05 -3.05 -6.16
CA ASN A 82 12.51 -1.66 -5.98
C ASN A 82 12.88 -0.99 -7.31
N GLN A 83 13.48 -1.73 -8.24
CA GLN A 83 13.78 -1.21 -9.58
C GLN A 83 12.51 -0.93 -10.39
N ALA A 84 11.52 -1.84 -10.31
CA ALA A 84 10.23 -1.66 -10.95
C ALA A 84 9.47 -0.42 -10.44
N LEU A 85 9.61 -0.12 -9.15
CA LEU A 85 8.90 0.96 -8.47
C LEU A 85 9.74 2.22 -8.27
N LYS A 86 10.98 2.25 -8.77
CA LYS A 86 11.93 3.33 -8.45
C LYS A 86 11.40 4.72 -8.75
N ASP A 87 10.67 4.88 -9.85
CA ASP A 87 10.11 6.16 -10.29
C ASP A 87 8.91 6.57 -9.42
N GLU A 88 8.12 5.59 -8.97
CA GLU A 88 6.91 5.79 -8.16
C GLU A 88 7.24 6.04 -6.67
N ILE A 89 8.34 5.46 -6.18
CA ILE A 89 8.77 5.55 -4.78
C ILE A 89 9.35 6.92 -4.42
N GLN A 90 9.80 7.73 -5.39
CA GLN A 90 10.39 9.04 -5.10
C GLN A 90 9.43 9.98 -4.35
N ALA A 91 8.12 9.76 -4.48
CA ALA A 91 7.08 10.52 -3.78
C ALA A 91 6.61 9.87 -2.45
N MET A 92 7.05 8.65 -2.13
CA MET A 92 6.56 7.87 -0.99
C MET A 92 7.50 7.92 0.23
N HIS A 93 6.95 7.83 1.45
CA HIS A 93 7.73 7.84 2.70
C HIS A 93 8.41 6.47 2.98
N GLY A 94 7.79 5.37 2.57
CA GLY A 94 8.33 4.03 2.79
C GLY A 94 7.44 2.92 2.25
N LEU A 95 8.00 1.72 2.13
CA LEU A 95 7.34 0.54 1.57
C LEU A 95 7.75 -0.70 2.35
N ARG A 96 6.84 -1.67 2.41
CA ARG A 96 7.14 -3.03 2.86
C ARG A 96 6.92 -3.98 1.69
N ILE A 97 7.92 -4.80 1.39
CA ILE A 97 7.90 -5.70 0.24
C ILE A 97 8.00 -7.11 0.77
N PHE A 98 7.06 -7.94 0.36
CA PHE A 98 7.00 -9.36 0.59
C PHE A 98 7.02 -10.07 -0.76
N THR A 99 8.06 -10.85 -1.03
CA THR A 99 8.19 -11.65 -2.24
C THR A 99 8.14 -13.13 -1.93
N GLY A 100 7.33 -13.86 -2.70
CA GLY A 100 7.17 -15.30 -2.62
C GLY A 100 7.28 -15.96 -3.99
N VAL A 101 7.52 -17.27 -4.00
CA VAL A 101 7.39 -18.09 -5.21
C VAL A 101 6.16 -18.97 -5.00
N PRO A 102 5.21 -19.02 -5.96
CA PRO A 102 4.05 -19.90 -5.83
C PRO A 102 4.50 -21.36 -5.70
N GLY A 103 3.95 -22.08 -4.71
CA GLY A 103 4.28 -23.50 -4.48
C GLY A 103 5.57 -23.77 -3.70
N LYS A 104 6.06 -22.78 -2.94
CA LYS A 104 7.18 -22.95 -2.00
C LYS A 104 6.72 -23.36 -0.60
#